data_AF-A0A0F9D8L8-F1
#
_entry.id   AF-A0A0F9D8L8-F1
#
_cell.length_a   1.000
_cell.length_b   1.000
_cell.length_c   1.000
_cell.angle_alpha   90.00
_cell.angle_beta   90.00
_cell.angle_gamma   90.00
#
_symmetry.space_group_name_H-M   'P 1'
#
loop_
_entity.id
_entity.type
_entity.pdbx_description
1 polymer ?
#
loop_
_entity_poly.entity_id
_entity_poly.type
_entity_poly.pdbx_seq_one_letter_code
_entity_poly.pdbx_strand_id
1 'polypeptide(L)'
;VAVLGYIGMILLGAAYVSVGLFASTLTRHQLVAGLVGIAILTFMTAGVYLLVLIVPAEHAQTVGRLNMMTYFSDFSKGIFDTRSLVFFVSVTAFFLFLSVKVLESRRWR
;
A
#
# COMPACT_ATOMS: atom_id res chain seq x y z
N VAL A 1 -4.65 21.00 10.22
CA VAL A 1 -3.54 20.42 9.43
C VAL A 1 -2.82 19.31 10.20
N ALA A 2 -2.24 19.58 11.38
CA ALA A 2 -1.49 18.56 12.15
C ALA A 2 -2.26 17.24 12.41
N VAL A 3 -3.50 17.32 12.91
CA VAL A 3 -4.34 16.12 13.19
C VAL A 3 -4.56 15.26 11.94
N LEU A 4 -4.83 15.89 10.79
CA LEU A 4 -5.04 15.18 9.52
C LEU A 4 -3.76 14.53 9.01
N GLY A 5 -2.60 15.18 9.20
CA GLY A 5 -1.31 14.58 8.92
C GLY A 5 -1.04 13.33 9.76
N TYR A 6 -1.35 13.37 11.07
CA TYR A 6 -1.23 12.20 11.95
C TYR A 6 -2.17 11.05 11.55
N ILE A 7 -3.42 11.36 11.19
CA ILE A 7 -4.36 10.37 10.66
C ILE A 7 -3.81 9.72 9.39
N GLY A 8 -3.30 10.55 8.45
CA GLY A 8 -2.66 10.06 7.23
C GLY A 8 -1.46 9.16 7.51
N MET A 9 -0.62 9.50 8.49
CA MET A 9 0.53 8.67 8.89
C MET A 9 0.11 7.33 9.48
N ILE A 10 -0.93 7.30 10.32
CA ILE A 10 -1.47 6.05 10.89
C ILE A 10 -2.02 5.16 9.78
N LEU A 11 -2.78 5.72 8.84
CA LEU A 11 -3.35 4.97 7.71
C LEU A 11 -2.26 4.43 6.78
N LEU A 12 -1.26 5.25 6.45
CA LEU A 12 -0.10 4.83 5.65
C LEU A 12 0.68 3.72 6.36
N GLY A 13 0.94 3.88 7.66
CA GLY A 13 1.62 2.89 8.49
C GLY A 13 0.87 1.56 8.55
N ALA A 14 -0.46 1.59 8.73
CA ALA A 14 -1.29 0.39 8.73
C ALA A 14 -1.21 -0.37 7.39
N ALA A 15 -1.26 0.37 6.27
CA ALA A 15 -1.09 -0.22 4.94
C ALA A 15 0.30 -0.86 4.80
N TYR A 16 1.37 -0.18 5.22
CA TYR A 16 2.73 -0.70 5.12
C TYR A 16 2.94 -1.97 5.96
N VAL A 17 2.41 -1.97 7.19
CA VAL A 17 2.48 -3.13 8.08
C VAL A 17 1.71 -4.32 7.47
N SER A 18 0.53 -4.09 6.89
CA SER A 18 -0.24 -5.17 6.24
C SER A 18 0.50 -5.81 5.07
N VAL A 19 1.17 -5.01 4.23
CA VAL A 19 2.00 -5.49 3.12
C VAL A 19 3.20 -6.29 3.62
N GLY A 20 3.90 -5.79 4.65
CA GLY A 20 5.02 -6.49 5.27
C GLY A 20 4.63 -7.82 5.91
N LEU A 21 3.45 -7.86 6.55
CA LEU A 21 2.89 -9.08 7.11
C LEU A 21 2.59 -10.10 6.00
N PHE A 22 1.94 -9.67 4.92
CA PHE A 22 1.67 -10.51 3.76
C PHE A 22 2.97 -11.09 3.18
N ALA A 23 3.98 -10.26 2.94
CA ALA A 23 5.27 -10.71 2.44
C ALA A 23 5.93 -11.77 3.35
N SER A 24 5.77 -11.62 4.67
CA SER A 24 6.27 -12.58 5.67
C SER A 24 5.52 -13.91 5.65
N THR A 25 4.27 -13.96 5.20
CA THR A 25 3.53 -15.23 5.03
C THR A 25 4.00 -16.04 3.81
N LEU A 26 4.62 -15.39 2.81
CA LEU A 26 5.03 -16.02 1.55
C LEU A 26 6.30 -16.86 1.68
N THR A 27 7.19 -16.56 2.64
CA THR A 27 8.47 -17.26 2.78
C THR A 27 8.90 -17.40 4.24
N ARG A 28 9.60 -18.48 4.57
CA ARG A 28 10.20 -18.70 5.89
C ARG A 28 11.53 -17.95 6.07
N HIS A 29 12.15 -17.50 4.98
CA HIS A 29 13.42 -16.77 5.03
C HIS A 29 13.16 -15.27 5.24
N GLN A 30 13.54 -14.74 6.40
CA GLN A 30 13.29 -13.35 6.80
C GLN A 30 13.85 -12.32 5.80
N LEU A 31 15.05 -12.56 5.25
CA LEU A 31 15.64 -11.69 4.23
C LEU A 31 14.80 -11.61 2.96
N VAL A 32 14.31 -12.77 2.47
CA VAL A 32 13.47 -12.82 1.27
C VAL A 32 12.13 -12.15 1.53
N ALA A 33 11.52 -12.36 2.71
CA ALA A 33 10.28 -11.68 3.10
C ALA A 33 10.44 -10.15 3.10
N GLY A 34 11.53 -9.65 3.68
CA GLY A 34 11.85 -8.23 3.69
C GLY A 34 11.99 -7.66 2.28
N LEU A 35 12.73 -8.33 1.39
CA LEU A 35 12.90 -7.91 0.00
C LEU A 35 11.58 -7.87 -0.77
N VAL A 36 10.71 -8.87 -0.59
CA VAL A 36 9.39 -8.88 -1.23
C VAL A 36 8.53 -7.74 -0.72
N GLY A 37 8.50 -7.49 0.60
CA GLY A 37 7.77 -6.37 1.19
C GLY A 37 8.25 -5.02 0.65
N ILE A 38 9.58 -4.80 0.63
CA ILE A 38 10.19 -3.59 0.06
C ILE A 38 9.85 -3.45 -1.42
N ALA A 39 9.90 -4.53 -2.20
CA ALA A 39 9.59 -4.49 -3.62
C ALA A 39 8.13 -4.06 -3.86
N ILE A 40 7.17 -4.62 -3.12
CA ILE A 40 5.75 -4.24 -3.23
C ILE A 40 5.54 -2.78 -2.83
N LEU A 41 6.10 -2.35 -1.70
CA LEU A 41 5.94 -0.96 -1.23
C LEU A 41 6.61 0.05 -2.16
N THR A 42 7.81 -0.26 -2.66
CA THR A 42 8.52 0.57 -3.64
C THR A 42 7.73 0.66 -4.93
N PHE A 43 7.15 -0.46 -5.38
CA PHE A 43 6.28 -0.46 -6.55
C PHE A 43 5.06 0.43 -6.35
N MET A 44 4.32 0.29 -5.24
CA MET A 44 3.11 1.09 -4.96
C MET A 44 3.36 2.59 -4.71
N THR A 45 4.62 3.00 -4.59
CA THR A 45 5.02 4.40 -4.40
C THR A 45 5.81 4.90 -5.62
N ALA A 46 7.13 4.70 -5.64
CA ALA A 46 8.02 5.15 -6.70
C ALA A 46 7.73 4.44 -8.04
N GLY A 47 7.40 3.15 -8.01
CA GLY A 47 7.07 2.40 -9.23
C GLY A 47 5.84 2.94 -9.94
N VAL A 48 4.74 3.19 -9.23
CA VAL A 48 3.53 3.80 -9.80
C VAL A 48 3.82 5.20 -10.33
N TYR A 49 4.63 6.01 -9.62
CA TYR A 49 5.05 7.31 -10.12
C TYR A 49 5.75 7.21 -11.48
N LEU A 50 6.71 6.29 -11.63
CA LEU A 50 7.39 6.06 -12.90
C LEU A 50 6.46 5.50 -13.98
N LEU A 51 5.52 4.62 -13.61
CA LEU A 51 4.53 4.06 -14.53
C LEU A 51 3.64 5.14 -15.16
N VAL A 52 3.25 6.16 -14.39
CA VAL A 52 2.46 7.29 -14.91
C VAL A 52 3.18 8.04 -16.02
N LEU A 53 4.52 8.08 -16.00
CA LEU A 53 5.33 8.81 -17.00
C LEU A 53 5.46 8.06 -18.34
N ILE A 54 5.24 6.74 -18.35
CA ILE A 54 5.44 5.91 -19.54
C ILE A 54 4.13 5.44 -20.18
N VAL A 55 3.03 5.49 -19.43
CA VAL A 55 1.70 5.04 -19.87
C VAL A 55 1.02 6.12 -20.73
N PRO A 56 0.19 5.77 -21.74
CA PRO A 56 -0.59 6.74 -22.51
C PRO A 56 -1.40 7.70 -21.64
N ALA A 57 -1.54 8.96 -22.09
CA ALA A 57 -2.15 10.03 -21.30
C ALA A 57 -3.57 9.72 -20.81
N GLU A 58 -4.34 8.94 -21.58
CA GLU A 58 -5.69 8.48 -21.22
C GLU A 58 -5.72 7.57 -19.98
N HIS A 59 -4.63 6.84 -19.71
CA HIS A 59 -4.52 5.90 -18.60
C HIS A 59 -3.70 6.46 -17.44
N ALA A 60 -2.89 7.50 -17.67
CA ALA A 60 -2.01 8.12 -16.67
C ALA A 60 -2.76 8.52 -15.38
N GLN A 61 -3.97 9.11 -15.51
CA GLN A 61 -4.78 9.50 -14.34
C GLN A 61 -5.24 8.29 -13.52
N THR A 62 -5.68 7.22 -14.19
CA THR A 62 -6.17 6.00 -13.52
C THR A 62 -5.03 5.28 -12.80
N VAL A 63 -3.86 5.19 -13.44
CA VAL A 63 -2.65 4.62 -12.82
C VAL A 63 -2.19 5.46 -11.63
N GLY A 64 -2.23 6.79 -11.75
CA GLY A 64 -1.86 7.70 -10.68
C GLY A 64 -2.68 7.54 -9.38
N ARG A 65 -3.93 7.05 -9.49
CA ARG A 65 -4.78 6.73 -8.32
C ARG A 65 -4.28 5.52 -7.52
N LEU A 66 -3.31 4.74 -8.02
CA LEU A 66 -2.71 3.65 -7.24
C LEU A 66 -1.55 4.11 -6.37
N ASN A 67 -1.10 5.36 -6.52
CA ASN A 67 0.06 5.86 -5.79
C ASN A 67 -0.33 6.29 -4.38
N MET A 68 0.20 5.59 -3.36
CA MET A 68 -0.07 5.91 -1.96
C MET A 68 0.40 7.31 -1.56
N MET A 69 1.47 7.81 -2.17
CA MET A 69 2.07 9.10 -1.83
C MET A 69 1.19 10.27 -2.24
N THR A 70 0.37 10.11 -3.29
CA THR A 70 -0.61 11.12 -3.72
C THR A 70 -1.59 11.40 -2.57
N TYR A 71 -2.22 10.34 -2.04
CA TYR A 71 -3.18 10.45 -0.95
C TYR A 71 -2.54 10.94 0.36
N PHE A 72 -1.32 10.51 0.66
CA PHE A 72 -0.60 10.98 1.85
C PHE A 72 -0.22 12.47 1.77
N SER A 73 0.11 12.97 0.57
CA SER A 73 0.38 14.40 0.34
C SER A 73 -0.83 15.28 0.67
N ASP A 74 -2.03 14.82 0.30
CA ASP A 74 -3.28 15.53 0.60
C ASP A 74 -3.53 15.62 2.10
N PHE A 75 -3.37 14.51 2.85
CA PHE A 75 -3.44 14.52 4.31
C PHE A 75 -2.43 15.48 4.94
N SER A 76 -1.20 15.50 4.42
CA SER A 76 -0.12 16.37 4.92
C SER A 76 -0.43 17.86 4.71
N LYS A 77 -1.18 18.19 3.66
CA LYS A 77 -1.69 19.55 3.39
C LYS A 77 -2.97 19.88 4.19
N GLY A 78 -3.49 18.93 4.96
CA GLY A 78 -4.75 19.08 5.71
C GLY A 78 -6.00 18.95 4.83
N ILE A 79 -5.87 18.35 3.64
CA ILE A 79 -6.99 18.05 2.76
C ILE A 79 -7.52 16.67 3.15
N PHE A 80 -8.77 16.62 3.61
CA PHE A 80 -9.42 15.36 3.94
C PHE A 80 -10.37 14.95 2.82
N ASP A 81 -9.99 13.91 2.08
CA ASP A 81 -10.87 13.24 1.12
C ASP A 81 -11.18 11.82 1.60
N THR A 82 -12.47 11.48 1.61
CA THR A 82 -12.97 10.12 1.85
C THR A 82 -12.32 9.08 0.94
N ARG A 83 -11.93 9.45 -0.30
CA ARG A 83 -11.25 8.55 -1.24
C ARG A 83 -9.92 8.06 -0.70
N SER A 84 -9.15 8.93 -0.06
CA SER A 84 -7.87 8.59 0.56
C SER A 84 -8.04 7.59 1.70
N LEU A 85 -9.08 7.80 2.53
CA LEU A 85 -9.41 6.90 3.62
C LEU A 85 -9.84 5.52 3.11
N VAL A 86 -10.76 5.48 2.14
CA VAL A 86 -11.21 4.23 1.51
C VAL A 86 -10.05 3.50 0.86
N PHE A 87 -9.15 4.21 0.19
CA PHE A 87 -7.96 3.62 -0.42
C PHE A 87 -7.07 2.94 0.63
N PHE A 88 -6.63 3.64 1.67
CA PHE A 88 -5.74 3.05 2.68
C PHE A 88 -6.39 1.90 3.45
N VAL A 89 -7.66 2.04 3.82
CA VAL A 89 -8.41 0.96 4.49
C VAL A 89 -8.55 -0.25 3.58
N SER A 90 -8.84 -0.06 2.29
CA SER A 90 -8.98 -1.15 1.32
C SER A 90 -7.66 -1.88 1.09
N VAL A 91 -6.55 -1.15 0.92
CA VAL A 91 -5.20 -1.73 0.80
C VAL A 91 -4.87 -2.54 2.05
N THR A 92 -5.10 -1.97 3.23
CA THR A 92 -4.82 -2.65 4.50
C THR A 92 -5.63 -3.94 4.62
N ALA A 93 -6.95 -3.87 4.40
CA ALA A 93 -7.83 -5.03 4.46
C ALA A 93 -7.46 -6.10 3.42
N PHE A 94 -7.11 -5.70 2.19
CA PHE A 94 -6.72 -6.60 1.12
C PHE A 94 -5.47 -7.41 1.47
N PHE A 95 -4.40 -6.76 1.92
CA PHE A 95 -3.17 -7.47 2.27
C PHE A 95 -3.29 -8.31 3.54
N LEU A 96 -4.08 -7.88 4.52
CA LEU A 96 -4.42 -8.73 5.67
C LEU A 96 -5.22 -9.96 5.25
N PHE A 97 -6.22 -9.80 4.39
CA PHE A 97 -6.99 -10.91 3.84
C PHE A 97 -6.09 -11.92 3.11
N LEU A 98 -5.19 -11.44 2.26
CA LEU A 98 -4.21 -12.30 1.58
C LEU A 98 -3.29 -13.01 2.57
N SER A 99 -2.83 -12.33 3.62
CA SER A 99 -2.02 -12.93 4.68
C SER A 99 -2.73 -14.11 5.33
N VAL A 100 -4.02 -13.93 5.68
CA VAL A 100 -4.85 -15.01 6.26
C VAL A 100 -5.00 -16.15 5.27
N LYS A 101 -5.30 -15.88 4.00
CA LYS A 101 -5.48 -16.92 2.97
C LYS A 101 -4.23 -17.75 2.73
N VAL A 102 -3.06 -17.12 2.71
CA VAL A 102 -1.78 -17.82 2.60
C VAL A 102 -1.54 -18.71 3.81
N LEU A 103 -1.85 -18.22 5.01
CA LEU A 103 -1.69 -18.99 6.25
C LEU A 103 -2.64 -20.20 6.32
N GLU A 104 -3.90 -20.03 5.93
CA GLU A 104 -4.88 -21.11 5.81
C GLU A 104 -4.40 -22.20 4.82
N SER A 105 -3.91 -21.80 3.64
CA SER A 105 -3.40 -22.73 2.63
C SER A 105 -2.18 -23.54 3.11
N ARG A 106 -1.34 -22.97 3.98
CA ARG A 106 -0.21 -23.69 4.59
C ARG A 106 -0.65 -24.65 5.69
N ARG A 107 -1.77 -24.39 6.37
CA ARG A 107 -2.29 -25.27 7.42
C ARG A 107 -2.93 -26.52 6.86
N TRP A 108 -3.48 -26.46 5.64
CA TRP A 108 -4.13 -27.59 4.97
C TRP A 108 -3.19 -28.43 4.09
N ARG A 109 -1.93 -28.01 3.97
CA ARG A 109 -0.84 -28.81 3.39
C ARG A 109 -0.05 -29.47 4.50
#